data_AF-A0A851HWB1-F1
#
_entry.id   AF-A0A851HWB1-F1
#
_cell.length_a   1.000
_cell.length_b   1.000
_cell.length_c   1.000
_cell.angle_alpha   90.00
_cell.angle_beta   90.00
_cell.angle_gamma   90.00
#
_symmetry.space_group_name_H-M   'P 1'
#
loop_
_entity.id
_entity.type
_entity.pdbx_description
1 polymer ?
#
loop_
_entity_poly.entity_id
_entity_poly.type
_entity_poly.pdbx_seq_one_letter_code
_entity_poly.pdbx_strand_id
1 'polypeptide(L)'
;MFGVSNYVDGESFLEWKVKAKNLIVKVCGESSEHYKEFLNSEKSRGFGTNLDQFKRVKSVFLAAKEDFEGGYLTSFKTLVQSEVFDNELEQAQELLKSGYHGAAAVIAGVVLETGLRELCTRQGIDHGKLDKMNADLAKAGVYNRLQLKRITALADIRNSAAHGKPDEFTKEDVQMMIRDVEQFLATQLDE
;
A
#
# COMPACT_ATOMS: atom_id res chain seq x y z
N MET A 1 13.33 -51.45 18.64
CA MET A 1 12.17 -51.06 17.81
C MET A 1 12.59 -49.83 17.02
N PHE A 2 12.96 -49.99 15.75
CA PHE A 2 13.32 -48.85 14.89
C PHE A 2 12.00 -48.20 14.43
N GLY A 3 11.74 -46.98 14.89
CA GLY A 3 10.55 -46.23 14.50
C GLY A 3 10.57 -45.90 13.02
N VAL A 4 9.42 -45.96 12.36
CA VAL A 4 9.27 -45.55 10.96
C VAL A 4 9.45 -44.03 10.89
N SER A 5 10.54 -43.57 10.29
CA SER A 5 10.79 -42.15 10.03
C SER A 5 10.05 -41.71 8.78
N ASN A 6 9.21 -40.69 8.91
CA ASN A 6 8.47 -40.10 7.79
C ASN A 6 9.26 -38.95 7.16
N TYR A 7 9.19 -38.85 5.83
CA TYR A 7 9.91 -37.86 5.02
C TYR A 7 8.96 -37.16 4.04
N VAL A 8 9.34 -35.96 3.62
CA VAL A 8 8.74 -35.25 2.47
C VAL A 8 9.62 -35.39 1.24
N ASP A 9 9.07 -35.16 0.04
CA ASP A 9 9.86 -35.08 -1.19
C ASP A 9 10.86 -33.92 -1.12
N GLY A 10 12.14 -34.20 -1.41
CA GLY A 10 13.22 -33.25 -1.22
C GLY A 10 13.20 -32.09 -2.21
N GLU A 11 12.88 -32.37 -3.47
CA GLU A 11 12.84 -31.37 -4.54
C GLU A 11 11.68 -30.41 -4.34
N SER A 12 10.47 -30.95 -4.13
CA SER A 12 9.26 -30.18 -3.85
C SER A 12 9.42 -29.34 -2.58
N PHE A 13 10.07 -29.89 -1.56
CA PHE A 13 10.32 -29.15 -0.33
C PHE A 13 11.32 -28.01 -0.54
N LEU A 14 12.40 -28.23 -1.30
CA LEU A 14 13.35 -27.17 -1.65
C LEU A 14 12.66 -26.05 -2.45
N GLU A 15 11.87 -26.39 -3.46
CA GLU A 15 11.11 -25.44 -4.26
C GLU A 15 10.18 -24.59 -3.38
N TRP A 16 9.42 -25.26 -2.50
CA TRP A 16 8.53 -24.58 -1.56
C TRP A 16 9.28 -23.62 -0.64
N LYS A 17 10.43 -24.02 -0.10
CA LYS A 17 11.23 -23.16 0.79
C LYS A 17 11.74 -21.91 0.08
N VAL A 18 12.19 -22.04 -1.17
CA VAL A 18 12.64 -20.88 -1.97
C VAL A 18 11.47 -19.91 -2.19
N LYS A 19 10.30 -20.42 -2.58
CA LYS A 19 9.09 -19.61 -2.77
C LYS A 19 8.62 -18.92 -1.49
N ALA A 20 8.52 -19.67 -0.39
CA ALA A 20 8.11 -19.16 0.92
C ALA A 20 9.07 -18.07 1.42
N LYS A 21 10.38 -18.30 1.29
CA LYS A 21 11.41 -17.34 1.71
C LYS A 21 11.37 -16.05 0.92
N ASN A 22 11.25 -16.13 -0.41
CA ASN A 22 11.10 -14.95 -1.27
C ASN A 22 9.85 -14.15 -0.89
N LEU A 23 8.72 -14.82 -0.64
CA LEU A 23 7.50 -14.14 -0.22
C LEU A 23 7.67 -13.45 1.14
N ILE A 24 8.26 -14.13 2.14
CA ILE A 24 8.53 -13.52 3.45
C ILE A 24 9.45 -12.31 3.31
N VAL A 25 10.50 -12.35 2.48
CA VAL A 25 11.37 -11.19 2.23
C VAL A 25 10.60 -10.02 1.61
N LYS A 26 9.79 -10.29 0.60
CA LYS A 26 9.03 -9.23 -0.10
C LYS A 26 7.99 -8.57 0.80
N VAL A 27 7.35 -9.34 1.67
CA VAL A 27 6.22 -8.85 2.46
C VAL A 27 6.66 -8.37 3.84
N CYS A 28 7.56 -9.08 4.51
CA CYS A 28 8.03 -8.76 5.87
C CYS A 28 9.36 -7.99 5.88
N GLY A 29 10.17 -8.06 4.82
CA GLY A 29 11.53 -7.53 4.76
C GLY A 29 12.60 -8.51 5.28
N GLU A 30 13.84 -8.34 4.82
CA GLU A 30 14.98 -9.20 5.21
C GLU A 30 15.39 -9.06 6.68
N SER A 31 15.08 -7.93 7.33
CA SER A 31 15.39 -7.71 8.74
C SER A 31 14.30 -8.22 9.68
N SER A 32 13.19 -8.77 9.16
CA SER A 32 12.04 -9.19 9.96
C SER A 32 12.32 -10.40 10.85
N GLU A 33 11.61 -10.46 11.98
CA GLU A 33 11.64 -11.62 12.87
C GLU A 33 11.12 -12.88 12.18
N HIS A 34 10.13 -12.76 11.28
CA HIS A 34 9.67 -13.89 10.45
C HIS A 34 10.78 -14.46 9.56
N TYR A 35 11.52 -13.60 8.86
CA TYR A 35 12.61 -14.05 7.98
C TYR A 35 13.75 -14.69 8.78
N LYS A 36 14.18 -14.04 9.87
CA LYS A 36 15.20 -14.58 10.78
C LYS A 36 14.80 -15.94 11.34
N GLU A 37 13.56 -16.08 11.81
CA GLU A 37 13.08 -17.34 12.40
C GLU A 37 12.87 -18.42 11.33
N PHE A 38 12.50 -18.05 10.10
CA PHE A 38 12.42 -18.99 8.98
C PHE A 38 13.80 -19.59 8.69
N LEU A 39 14.85 -18.75 8.62
CA LEU A 39 16.24 -19.20 8.44
C LEU A 39 16.72 -20.08 9.61
N ASN A 40 16.34 -19.75 10.84
CA ASN A 40 16.67 -20.57 12.01
C ASN A 40 15.95 -21.93 11.99
N SER A 41 14.69 -21.95 11.53
CA SER A 41 13.88 -23.15 11.40
C SER A 41 14.33 -24.07 10.27
N GLU A 42 14.94 -23.51 9.21
CA GLU A 42 15.62 -24.26 8.15
C GLU A 42 16.84 -25.04 8.65
N LYS A 43 17.51 -24.60 9.72
CA LYS A 43 18.70 -25.32 10.21
C LYS A 43 18.34 -26.73 10.66
N SER A 44 19.14 -27.72 10.25
CA SER A 44 18.97 -29.10 10.71
C SER A 44 19.25 -29.16 12.21
N ARG A 45 18.35 -29.79 12.97
CA ARG A 45 18.50 -29.98 14.42
C ARG A 45 18.64 -31.47 14.71
N GLY A 46 19.88 -31.91 14.95
CA GLY A 46 20.20 -33.26 15.42
C GLY A 46 19.61 -34.38 14.55
N PHE A 47 18.90 -35.32 15.17
CA PHE A 47 18.35 -36.54 14.54
C PHE A 47 16.97 -36.34 13.85
N GLY A 48 16.55 -35.11 13.56
CA GLY A 48 15.24 -34.84 12.93
C GLY A 48 15.19 -35.17 11.44
N THR A 49 13.99 -35.47 10.92
CA THR A 49 13.79 -35.71 9.47
C THR A 49 13.52 -34.41 8.71
N ASN A 50 13.51 -34.48 7.37
CA ASN A 50 13.10 -33.34 6.54
C ASN A 50 11.61 -32.98 6.73
N LEU A 51 10.78 -33.91 7.20
CA LEU A 51 9.40 -33.63 7.58
C LEU A 51 9.34 -32.75 8.85
N ASP A 52 10.23 -33.00 9.82
CA ASP A 52 10.31 -32.16 11.02
C ASP A 52 10.79 -30.76 10.67
N GLN A 53 11.75 -30.65 9.73
CA GLN A 53 12.17 -29.37 9.17
C GLN A 53 11.00 -28.66 8.49
N PHE A 54 10.27 -29.35 7.62
CA PHE A 54 9.09 -28.82 6.92
C PHE A 54 8.05 -28.26 7.89
N LYS A 55 7.70 -29.01 8.95
CA LYS A 55 6.74 -28.57 9.96
C LYS A 55 7.16 -27.24 10.60
N ARG A 56 8.44 -27.09 10.97
CA ARG A 56 8.96 -25.85 11.58
C ARG A 56 8.86 -24.66 10.64
N VAL A 57 9.39 -24.78 9.43
CA VAL A 57 9.37 -23.67 8.46
C VAL A 57 7.94 -23.34 8.01
N LYS A 58 7.05 -24.34 7.95
CA LYS A 58 5.61 -24.13 7.69
C LYS A 58 4.95 -23.34 8.81
N SER A 59 5.25 -23.62 10.08
CA SER A 59 4.70 -22.85 11.21
C SER A 59 5.11 -21.38 11.14
N VAL A 60 6.39 -21.09 10.85
CA VAL A 60 6.85 -19.71 10.68
C VAL A 60 6.15 -19.02 9.50
N PHE A 61 6.02 -19.73 8.37
CA PHE A 61 5.32 -19.21 7.20
C PHE A 61 3.84 -18.90 7.49
N LEU A 62 3.15 -19.78 8.22
CA LEU A 62 1.75 -19.55 8.60
C LEU A 62 1.59 -18.38 9.56
N ALA A 63 2.52 -18.19 10.50
CA ALA A 63 2.52 -17.01 11.37
C ALA A 63 2.72 -15.71 10.55
N ALA A 64 3.69 -15.69 9.62
CA ALA A 64 3.89 -14.54 8.73
C ALA A 64 2.64 -14.27 7.86
N LYS A 65 1.93 -15.32 7.42
CA LYS A 65 0.66 -15.20 6.69
C LYS A 65 -0.44 -14.60 7.56
N GLU A 66 -0.56 -15.04 8.81
CA GLU A 66 -1.57 -14.53 9.75
C GLU A 66 -1.32 -13.04 10.04
N ASP A 67 -0.07 -12.65 10.27
CA ASP A 67 0.29 -11.23 10.49
C ASP A 67 0.07 -10.40 9.21
N PHE A 68 0.33 -10.95 8.03
CA PHE A 68 -0.01 -10.32 6.76
C PHE A 68 -1.52 -10.08 6.63
N GLU A 69 -2.33 -11.14 6.81
CA GLU A 69 -3.80 -11.07 6.71
C GLU A 69 -4.40 -10.19 7.82
N GLY A 70 -3.76 -10.11 8.98
CA GLY A 70 -4.12 -9.26 10.11
C GLY A 70 -3.74 -7.79 9.95
N GLY A 71 -3.08 -7.41 8.84
CA GLY A 71 -2.76 -6.02 8.53
C GLY A 71 -1.47 -5.48 9.15
N TYR A 72 -0.62 -6.34 9.73
CA TYR A 72 0.66 -5.94 10.31
C TYR A 72 1.72 -5.57 9.25
N LEU A 73 1.46 -5.88 7.97
CA LEU A 73 2.35 -5.64 6.83
C LEU A 73 1.80 -4.54 5.91
N THR A 74 1.41 -3.42 6.52
CA THR A 74 0.95 -2.19 5.86
C THR A 74 1.87 -1.72 4.74
N SER A 75 3.17 -1.98 4.80
CA SER A 75 4.15 -1.59 3.78
C SER A 75 3.83 -2.12 2.38
N PHE A 76 3.40 -3.38 2.24
CA PHE A 76 3.08 -3.93 0.91
C PHE A 76 1.79 -3.32 0.34
N LYS A 77 0.77 -3.13 1.18
CA LYS A 77 -0.47 -2.45 0.78
C LYS A 77 -0.16 -1.02 0.31
N THR A 78 0.71 -0.30 1.04
CA THR A 78 1.18 1.03 0.66
C THR A 78 1.89 1.00 -0.70
N LEU A 79 2.85 0.09 -0.91
CA LEU A 79 3.58 -0.01 -2.19
C LEU A 79 2.65 -0.24 -3.39
N VAL A 80 1.68 -1.15 -3.26
CA VAL A 80 0.69 -1.42 -4.32
C VAL A 80 -0.21 -0.20 -4.55
N GLN A 81 -0.62 0.49 -3.47
CA GLN A 81 -1.41 1.72 -3.59
C GLN A 81 -0.63 2.82 -4.32
N SER A 82 0.66 3.01 -4.00
CA SER A 82 1.52 3.99 -4.68
C SER A 82 1.63 3.67 -6.18
N GLU A 83 1.85 2.41 -6.56
CA GLU A 83 1.91 2.01 -7.99
C GLU A 83 0.58 2.27 -8.72
N VAL A 84 -0.56 2.04 -8.07
CA VAL A 84 -1.88 2.35 -8.63
C VAL A 84 -2.06 3.86 -8.80
N PHE A 85 -1.71 4.64 -7.78
CA PHE A 85 -1.81 6.10 -7.84
C PHE A 85 -0.92 6.71 -8.94
N ASP A 86 0.31 6.23 -9.08
CA ASP A 86 1.23 6.69 -10.13
C ASP A 86 0.63 6.44 -11.53
N ASN A 87 0.05 5.26 -11.76
CA ASN A 87 -0.59 4.91 -13.03
C ASN A 87 -1.86 5.75 -13.30
N GLU A 88 -2.65 6.06 -12.27
CA GLU A 88 -3.83 6.93 -12.40
C GLU A 88 -3.44 8.39 -12.67
N LEU A 89 -2.39 8.90 -12.02
CA LEU A 89 -1.87 10.25 -12.27
C LEU A 89 -1.22 10.36 -13.65
N GLU A 90 -0.57 9.30 -14.13
CA GLU A 90 -0.07 9.24 -15.52
C GLU A 90 -1.23 9.31 -16.53
N GLN A 91 -2.32 8.59 -16.29
CA GLN A 91 -3.54 8.68 -17.11
C GLN A 91 -4.15 10.09 -17.10
N ALA A 92 -4.21 10.73 -15.93
CA ALA A 92 -4.67 12.11 -15.80
C ALA A 92 -3.78 13.05 -16.64
N GLN A 93 -2.46 12.85 -16.59
CA GLN A 93 -1.51 13.64 -17.35
C GLN A 93 -1.67 13.45 -18.86
N GLU A 94 -1.97 12.24 -19.34
CA GLU A 94 -2.19 11.96 -20.76
C GLU A 94 -3.51 12.55 -21.28
N LEU A 95 -4.58 12.49 -20.48
CA LEU A 95 -5.84 13.18 -20.77
C LEU A 95 -5.63 14.70 -20.85
N LEU A 96 -4.84 15.26 -19.93
CA LEU A 96 -4.54 16.68 -19.91
C LEU A 96 -3.77 17.12 -21.17
N LYS A 97 -2.79 16.33 -21.62
CA LYS A 97 -2.06 16.56 -22.88
C LYS A 97 -3.01 16.52 -24.08
N SER A 98 -3.97 15.60 -24.05
CA SER A 98 -5.00 15.42 -25.08
C SER A 98 -6.11 16.49 -25.04
N GLY A 99 -6.05 17.45 -24.11
CA GLY A 99 -7.01 18.56 -23.99
C GLY A 99 -8.21 18.31 -23.07
N TYR A 100 -8.33 17.10 -22.51
CA TYR A 100 -9.42 16.68 -21.63
C TYR A 100 -9.15 17.03 -20.17
N HIS A 101 -8.91 18.32 -19.88
CA HIS A 101 -8.55 18.81 -18.54
C HIS A 101 -9.62 18.52 -17.47
N GLY A 102 -10.92 18.60 -17.79
CA GLY A 102 -11.98 18.20 -16.86
C GLY A 102 -11.92 16.73 -16.46
N ALA A 103 -11.68 15.83 -17.42
CA ALA A 103 -11.52 14.40 -17.13
C ALA A 103 -10.24 14.13 -16.33
N ALA A 104 -9.14 14.79 -16.67
CA ALA A 104 -7.89 14.73 -15.92
C ALA A 104 -8.07 15.18 -14.45
N ALA A 105 -8.81 16.26 -14.20
CA ALA A 105 -9.12 16.74 -12.86
C ALA A 105 -9.98 15.76 -12.05
N VAL A 106 -10.93 15.07 -12.70
CA VAL A 106 -11.72 14.01 -12.05
C VAL A 106 -10.80 12.86 -11.62
N ILE A 107 -9.93 12.37 -12.49
CA ILE A 107 -9.00 11.27 -12.16
C ILE A 107 -8.07 11.67 -11.02
N ALA A 108 -7.34 12.78 -11.15
CA ALA A 108 -6.45 13.27 -10.10
C ALA A 108 -7.18 13.49 -8.75
N GLY A 109 -8.44 13.94 -8.82
CA GLY A 109 -9.30 14.11 -7.66
C GLY A 109 -9.72 12.80 -6.98
N VAL A 110 -9.91 11.72 -7.74
CA VAL A 110 -10.15 10.38 -7.21
C VAL A 110 -8.91 9.84 -6.50
N VAL A 111 -7.72 10.06 -7.07
CA VAL A 111 -6.45 9.68 -6.42
C VAL A 111 -6.31 10.40 -5.06
N LEU A 112 -6.53 11.72 -5.04
CA LEU A 112 -6.51 12.51 -3.80
C LEU A 112 -7.50 12.00 -2.76
N GLU A 113 -8.76 11.74 -3.16
CA GLU A 113 -9.79 11.24 -2.25
C GLU A 113 -9.41 9.86 -1.67
N THR A 114 -8.83 8.98 -2.49
CA THR A 114 -8.38 7.66 -2.07
C THR A 114 -7.22 7.75 -1.08
N GLY A 115 -6.24 8.62 -1.33
CA GLY A 115 -5.15 8.89 -0.39
C GLY A 115 -5.65 9.42 0.96
N LEU A 116 -6.61 10.35 0.96
CA LEU A 116 -7.24 10.85 2.20
C LEU A 116 -7.99 9.75 2.96
N ARG A 117 -8.67 8.84 2.26
CA ARG A 117 -9.33 7.68 2.89
C ARG A 117 -8.33 6.72 3.53
N GLU A 118 -7.19 6.51 2.90
CA GLU A 118 -6.11 5.69 3.49
C GLU A 118 -5.57 6.34 4.76
N LEU A 119 -5.29 7.65 4.74
CA LEU A 119 -4.87 8.38 5.94
C LEU A 119 -5.92 8.33 7.05
N CYS A 120 -7.21 8.47 6.72
CA CYS A 120 -8.28 8.33 7.71
C CYS A 120 -8.26 6.94 8.34
N THR A 121 -8.08 5.89 7.53
CA THR A 121 -7.98 4.51 8.00
C THR A 121 -6.80 4.32 8.96
N ARG A 122 -5.62 4.85 8.61
CA ARG A 122 -4.41 4.80 9.47
C ARG A 122 -4.61 5.50 10.81
N GLN A 123 -5.43 6.55 10.85
CA GLN A 123 -5.72 7.35 12.06
C GLN A 123 -6.99 6.91 12.82
N GLY A 124 -7.70 5.88 12.34
CA GLY A 124 -8.97 5.46 12.93
C GLY A 124 -10.10 6.50 12.81
N ILE A 125 -10.06 7.32 11.75
CA ILE A 125 -11.07 8.36 11.45
C ILE A 125 -12.10 7.80 10.47
N ASP A 126 -13.38 8.05 10.74
CA ASP A 126 -14.48 7.65 9.85
C ASP A 126 -14.39 8.30 8.47
N HIS A 127 -14.66 7.51 7.43
CA HIS A 127 -14.67 8.01 6.06
C HIS A 127 -15.89 8.91 5.80
N GLY A 128 -15.71 9.92 4.95
CA GLY A 128 -16.76 10.87 4.62
C GLY A 128 -16.56 11.55 3.28
N LYS A 129 -17.14 12.75 3.15
CA LYS A 129 -16.83 13.65 2.02
C LYS A 129 -15.38 14.12 2.13
N LEU A 130 -14.76 14.39 0.98
CA LEU A 130 -13.36 14.85 0.88
C LEU A 130 -13.06 16.00 1.85
N ASP A 131 -13.87 17.07 1.85
CA ASP A 131 -13.67 18.23 2.72
C ASP A 131 -13.71 17.89 4.21
N LYS A 132 -14.61 16.98 4.59
CA LYS A 132 -14.74 16.51 5.98
C LYS A 132 -13.49 15.71 6.37
N MET A 133 -13.08 14.76 5.52
CA MET A 133 -11.88 13.94 5.77
C MET A 133 -10.64 14.83 5.89
N ASN A 134 -10.48 15.82 5.01
CA ASN A 134 -9.38 16.79 5.06
C ASN A 134 -9.36 17.58 6.38
N ALA A 135 -10.52 18.10 6.80
CA ALA A 135 -10.65 18.82 8.07
C ALA A 135 -10.37 17.93 9.29
N ASP A 136 -10.88 16.70 9.30
CA ASP A 136 -10.70 15.76 10.41
C ASP A 136 -9.24 15.31 10.54
N LEU A 137 -8.55 15.05 9.43
CA LEU A 137 -7.12 14.72 9.40
C LEU A 137 -6.24 15.88 9.90
N ALA A 138 -6.52 17.12 9.46
CA ALA A 138 -5.83 18.30 9.97
C ALA A 138 -6.07 18.51 11.48
N LYS A 139 -7.30 18.26 11.95
CA LYS A 139 -7.66 18.34 13.37
C LYS A 139 -6.97 17.26 14.20
N ALA A 140 -6.76 16.07 13.63
CA ALA A 140 -5.98 15.00 14.23
C ALA A 140 -4.46 15.26 14.21
N GLY A 141 -4.01 16.35 13.57
CA GLY A 141 -2.60 16.75 13.55
C GLY A 141 -1.75 16.02 12.51
N VAL A 142 -2.36 15.29 11.57
CA VAL A 142 -1.65 14.57 10.49
C VAL A 142 -0.86 15.55 9.62
N TYR A 143 -1.45 16.71 9.34
CA TYR A 143 -0.79 17.80 8.64
C TYR A 143 -1.27 19.17 9.12
N ASN A 144 -0.47 20.19 8.82
CA ASN A 144 -0.70 21.55 9.29
C ASN A 144 -1.82 22.28 8.51
N ARG A 145 -2.16 23.48 8.99
CA ARG A 145 -3.19 24.35 8.40
C ARG A 145 -2.87 24.80 6.97
N LEU A 146 -1.60 24.85 6.56
CA LEU A 146 -1.22 25.19 5.19
C LEU A 146 -1.61 24.04 4.25
N GLN A 147 -1.32 22.80 4.63
CA GLN A 147 -1.69 21.62 3.85
C GLN A 147 -3.20 21.45 3.74
N LEU A 148 -3.95 21.67 4.84
CA LEU A 148 -5.41 21.70 4.84
C LEU A 148 -5.96 22.60 3.71
N LYS A 149 -5.46 23.84 3.63
CA LYS A 149 -5.88 24.82 2.62
C LYS A 149 -5.52 24.40 1.20
N ARG A 150 -4.35 23.78 1.00
CA ARG A 150 -3.94 23.24 -0.32
C ARG A 150 -4.91 22.17 -0.77
N ILE A 151 -5.18 21.19 0.09
CA ILE A 151 -6.13 20.10 -0.23
C ILE A 151 -7.53 20.64 -0.48
N THR A 152 -7.99 21.67 0.25
CA THR A 152 -9.27 22.33 -0.02
C THR A 152 -9.33 22.90 -1.44
N ALA A 153 -8.27 23.58 -1.89
CA ALA A 153 -8.23 24.11 -3.26
C ALA A 153 -8.27 22.99 -4.32
N LEU A 154 -7.58 21.87 -4.09
CA LEU A 154 -7.64 20.70 -4.97
C LEU A 154 -9.04 20.06 -4.99
N ALA A 155 -9.70 20.02 -3.83
CA ALA A 155 -11.07 19.52 -3.70
C ALA A 155 -12.07 20.36 -4.48
N ASP A 156 -11.89 21.68 -4.47
CA ASP A 156 -12.73 22.60 -5.25
C ASP A 156 -12.60 22.33 -6.75
N ILE A 157 -11.37 22.21 -7.28
CA ILE A 157 -11.14 21.85 -8.70
C ILE A 157 -11.82 20.52 -9.05
N ARG A 158 -11.62 19.49 -8.23
CA ARG A 158 -12.25 18.17 -8.41
C ARG A 158 -13.78 18.28 -8.43
N ASN A 159 -14.36 19.04 -7.50
CA ASN A 159 -15.81 19.22 -7.39
C ASN A 159 -16.38 19.94 -8.62
N SER A 160 -15.75 21.02 -9.06
CA SER A 160 -16.11 21.71 -10.30
C SER A 160 -16.05 20.78 -11.51
N ALA A 161 -14.98 19.99 -11.64
CA ALA A 161 -14.82 19.02 -12.72
C ALA A 161 -15.91 17.93 -12.69
N ALA A 162 -16.17 17.33 -11.53
CA ALA A 162 -17.17 16.27 -11.35
C ALA A 162 -18.60 16.76 -11.58
N HIS A 163 -18.86 18.06 -11.40
CA HIS A 163 -20.14 18.68 -11.68
C HIS A 163 -20.24 19.31 -13.09
N GLY A 164 -19.25 19.08 -13.95
CA GLY A 164 -19.29 19.54 -15.34
C GLY A 164 -19.17 21.05 -15.48
N LYS A 165 -18.39 21.71 -14.62
CA LYS A 165 -18.16 23.15 -14.62
C LYS A 165 -16.72 23.50 -15.04
N PRO A 166 -16.35 23.27 -16.31
CA PRO A 166 -14.98 23.47 -16.78
C PRO A 166 -14.53 24.94 -16.75
N ASP A 167 -15.45 25.91 -16.72
CA ASP A 167 -15.11 27.34 -16.68
C ASP A 167 -14.61 27.81 -15.30
N GLU A 168 -14.74 26.99 -14.25
CA GLU A 168 -14.30 27.34 -12.89
C GLU A 168 -12.80 27.03 -12.64
N PHE A 169 -12.10 26.40 -13.59
CA PHE A 169 -10.68 26.05 -13.47
C PHE A 169 -10.01 25.98 -14.85
N THR A 170 -8.69 26.18 -14.89
CA THR A 170 -7.92 26.18 -16.14
C THR A 170 -7.15 24.87 -16.34
N LYS A 171 -6.63 24.66 -17.55
CA LYS A 171 -5.71 23.55 -17.84
C LYS A 171 -4.47 23.61 -16.93
N GLU A 172 -3.96 24.81 -16.68
CA GLU A 172 -2.82 25.07 -15.82
C GLU A 172 -3.13 24.71 -14.35
N ASP A 173 -4.34 24.99 -13.87
CA ASP A 173 -4.78 24.57 -12.54
C ASP A 173 -4.80 23.05 -12.41
N VAL A 174 -5.27 22.32 -13.44
CA VAL A 174 -5.24 20.84 -13.44
C VAL A 174 -3.81 20.32 -13.51
N GLN A 175 -2.92 20.97 -14.27
CA GLN A 175 -1.50 20.60 -14.33
C GLN A 175 -0.82 20.73 -12.96
N MET A 176 -1.14 21.79 -12.21
CA MET A 176 -0.66 21.98 -10.84
C MET A 176 -1.31 20.96 -9.89
N MET A 177 -2.61 20.71 -10.04
CA MET A 177 -3.34 19.73 -9.24
C MET A 177 -2.70 18.35 -9.30
N ILE A 178 -2.36 17.83 -10.48
CA ILE A 178 -1.71 16.52 -10.64
C ILE A 178 -0.41 16.46 -9.83
N ARG A 179 0.44 17.49 -9.96
CA ARG A 179 1.73 17.57 -9.26
C ARG A 179 1.56 17.69 -7.75
N ASP A 180 0.60 18.50 -7.30
CA ASP A 180 0.35 18.72 -5.87
C ASP A 180 -0.23 17.46 -5.21
N VAL A 181 -1.05 16.69 -5.94
CA VAL A 181 -1.55 15.39 -5.47
C VAL A 181 -0.41 14.38 -5.37
N GLU A 182 0.43 14.25 -6.41
CA GLU A 182 1.62 13.38 -6.39
C GLU A 182 2.52 13.69 -5.19
N GLN A 183 2.87 14.97 -5.01
CA GLN A 183 3.72 15.41 -3.89
C GLN A 183 3.07 15.16 -2.52
N PHE A 184 1.75 15.36 -2.41
CA PHE A 184 1.03 15.10 -1.17
C PHE A 184 1.09 13.62 -0.79
N LEU A 185 0.83 12.72 -1.73
CA LEU A 185 0.85 11.27 -1.49
C LEU A 185 2.25 10.80 -1.11
N ALA A 186 3.29 11.25 -1.84
CA ALA A 186 4.68 10.93 -1.53
C ALA A 186 5.10 11.40 -0.12
N THR A 187 4.54 12.50 0.36
CA THR A 187 4.86 13.03 1.71
C THR A 187 4.09 12.32 2.83
N GLN A 188 2.93 11.74 2.54
CA GLN A 188 2.00 11.29 3.59
C GLN A 188 1.78 9.78 3.63
N LEU A 189 2.02 9.08 2.52
CA LEU A 189 1.78 7.64 2.41
C LEU A 189 3.05 6.81 2.38
N ASP A 190 4.16 7.39 1.88
CA ASP A 190 5.47 6.74 1.86
C ASP A 190 6.25 6.87 3.18
N GLU A 191 5.72 7.64 4.14
CA GLU A 191 6.10 7.60 5.57
C GLU A 191 5.31 6.52 6.34
#